data_AF-A0A255Z2P5-F1
#
_entry.id   AF-A0A255Z2P5-F1
#
_cell.length_a   1.000
_cell.length_b   1.000
_cell.length_c   1.000
_cell.angle_alpha   90.00
_cell.angle_beta   90.00
_cell.angle_gamma   90.00
#
_symmetry.space_group_name_H-M   'P 1'
#
loop_
_entity.id
_entity.type
_entity.pdbx_description
1 polymer ?
#
loop_
_entity_poly.entity_id
_entity_poly.type
_entity_poly.pdbx_seq_one_letter_code
_entity_poly.pdbx_strand_id
1 'polypeptide(L)'
;MCRACGGSGVEGMMMKGSNKSGAIEHHRRKRQVSELCRHLRAAIDILEEIAAEPDKPVERGAPSSPPPRVPPLVIPPSKLAYSVKDACALIGLSRSKIYALMASGELGSIRVGGRRLIPADAIRRLFEEVPPGDD
;
A
#
# COMPACT_ATOMS: atom_id res chain seq x y z
N MET A 1 61.85 -56.63 -4.73
CA MET A 1 61.57 -56.80 -6.17
C MET A 1 60.07 -56.82 -6.42
N CYS A 2 59.61 -56.26 -7.55
CA CYS A 2 58.20 -56.15 -7.98
C CYS A 2 57.61 -57.44 -8.59
N ARG A 3 56.27 -57.37 -8.82
CA ARG A 3 55.31 -58.26 -9.53
C ARG A 3 54.65 -59.36 -8.67
N ALA A 4 53.37 -59.70 -8.79
CA ALA A 4 52.18 -59.18 -9.48
C ALA A 4 50.98 -60.09 -9.08
N CYS A 5 49.74 -59.67 -9.40
CA CYS A 5 48.47 -60.44 -9.39
C CYS A 5 47.87 -60.75 -8.01
N GLY A 6 46.55 -60.69 -7.78
CA GLY A 6 45.42 -60.39 -8.63
C GLY A 6 44.11 -60.84 -7.94
N GLY A 7 43.03 -60.08 -8.16
CA GLY A 7 41.64 -60.56 -8.10
C GLY A 7 40.96 -60.63 -6.73
N SER A 8 39.85 -59.89 -6.56
CA SER A 8 38.48 -60.43 -6.72
C SER A 8 37.44 -59.49 -6.12
N GLY A 9 36.26 -59.46 -6.75
CA GLY A 9 34.96 -59.22 -6.10
C GLY A 9 34.65 -57.77 -5.78
N VAL A 10 33.91 -57.08 -6.65
CA VAL A 10 32.45 -56.86 -6.52
C VAL A 10 32.03 -56.40 -5.12
N GLU A 11 31.58 -55.15 -5.01
CA GLU A 11 30.24 -54.85 -4.50
C GLU A 11 29.97 -53.35 -4.67
N GLY A 12 28.84 -53.04 -5.29
CA GLY A 12 28.41 -51.69 -5.50
C GLY A 12 28.10 -50.99 -4.19
N MET A 13 28.36 -49.69 -4.14
CA MET A 13 27.56 -48.82 -3.30
C MET A 13 27.33 -47.50 -4.03
N MET A 14 26.16 -47.45 -4.63
CA MET A 14 25.52 -46.30 -5.24
C MET A 14 25.24 -45.27 -4.14
N MET A 15 26.07 -44.22 -4.01
CA MET A 15 25.84 -43.13 -3.05
C MET A 15 25.26 -41.91 -3.76
N LYS A 16 23.92 -41.88 -3.68
CA LYS A 16 22.96 -40.81 -3.87
C LYS A 16 23.57 -39.39 -3.97
N GLY A 17 23.37 -38.78 -5.13
CA GLY A 17 23.49 -37.34 -5.34
C GLY A 17 22.64 -36.61 -4.31
N SER A 18 23.31 -35.98 -3.34
CA SER A 18 22.69 -35.07 -2.40
C SER A 18 22.74 -33.68 -3.01
N ASN A 19 21.56 -33.10 -3.28
CA ASN A 19 21.38 -31.75 -3.81
C ASN A 19 21.98 -30.69 -2.86
N LYS A 20 23.30 -30.47 -2.94
CA LYS A 20 23.99 -29.39 -2.21
C LYS A 20 23.54 -28.00 -2.70
N SER A 21 22.93 -27.92 -3.88
CA SER A 21 22.45 -26.69 -4.51
C SER A 21 21.32 -26.01 -3.74
N GLY A 22 20.41 -26.78 -3.11
CA GLY A 22 19.24 -26.22 -2.41
C GLY A 22 19.57 -25.48 -1.11
N ALA A 23 20.60 -25.92 -0.38
CA ALA A 23 21.01 -25.32 0.89
C ALA A 23 21.75 -23.98 0.70
N ILE A 24 22.55 -23.87 -0.36
CA ILE A 24 23.31 -22.65 -0.71
C ILE A 24 22.34 -21.56 -1.18
N GLU A 25 21.36 -21.92 -2.02
CA GLU A 25 20.30 -21.02 -2.50
C GLU A 25 19.46 -20.46 -1.34
N HIS A 26 19.05 -21.33 -0.41
CA HIS A 26 18.27 -20.94 0.77
C HIS A 26 19.06 -20.05 1.73
N HIS A 27 20.36 -20.28 1.90
CA HIS A 27 21.22 -19.40 2.70
C HIS A 27 21.43 -18.03 2.02
N ARG A 28 21.59 -18.00 0.70
CA ARG A 28 21.71 -16.77 -0.09
C ARG A 28 20.44 -15.91 0.02
N ARG A 29 19.27 -16.54 -0.08
CA ARG A 29 17.97 -15.88 0.09
C ARG A 29 17.79 -15.36 1.51
N LYS A 30 18.16 -16.15 2.53
CA LYS A 30 18.16 -15.71 3.94
C LYS A 30 19.08 -14.53 4.20
N ARG A 31 20.29 -14.51 3.60
CA ARG A 31 21.24 -13.38 3.69
C ARG A 31 20.71 -12.13 3.00
N GLN A 32 20.09 -12.29 1.83
CA GLN A 32 19.51 -11.17 1.09
C GLN A 32 18.32 -10.55 1.84
N VAL A 33 17.49 -11.38 2.46
CA VAL A 33 16.35 -10.92 3.28
C VAL A 33 16.86 -10.21 4.55
N SER A 34 17.88 -10.72 5.23
CA SER A 34 18.43 -10.04 6.41
C SER A 34 19.05 -8.69 6.08
N GLU A 35 19.72 -8.59 4.93
CA GLU A 35 20.25 -7.32 4.43
C GLU A 35 19.14 -6.34 4.10
N LEU A 36 18.09 -6.78 3.40
CA LEU A 36 16.94 -5.93 3.11
C LEU A 36 16.25 -5.44 4.39
N CYS A 37 16.05 -6.32 5.38
CA CYS A 37 15.47 -5.95 6.68
C CYS A 37 16.34 -4.97 7.46
N ARG A 38 17.67 -5.06 7.35
CA ARG A 38 18.62 -4.12 7.97
C ARG A 38 18.47 -2.73 7.38
N HIS A 39 18.40 -2.62 6.05
CA HIS A 39 18.21 -1.34 5.38
C HIS A 39 16.83 -0.75 5.65
N LEU A 40 15.77 -1.57 5.65
CA LEU A 40 14.42 -1.10 5.97
C LEU A 40 14.31 -0.57 7.40
N ARG A 41 14.94 -1.21 8.39
CA ARG A 41 14.97 -0.70 9.76
C ARG A 41 15.71 0.64 9.86
N ALA A 42 16.89 0.75 9.25
CA ALA A 42 17.62 2.01 9.22
C ALA A 42 16.82 3.16 8.56
N ALA A 43 16.04 2.85 7.52
CA ALA A 43 15.16 3.84 6.88
C ALA A 43 14.01 4.29 7.79
N ILE A 44 13.45 3.38 8.60
CA ILE A 44 12.41 3.71 9.58
C ILE A 44 12.97 4.62 10.67
N ASP A 45 14.17 4.33 11.19
CA ASP A 45 14.82 5.15 12.22
C ASP A 45 15.03 6.61 11.74
N ILE A 46 15.45 6.80 10.48
CA ILE A 46 15.61 8.12 9.86
C ILE A 46 14.26 8.86 9.74
N LEU A 47 13.19 8.14 9.38
CA LEU A 47 11.86 8.76 9.25
C LEU A 47 11.28 9.15 10.62
N GLU A 48 11.58 8.38 11.66
CA GLU A 48 11.20 8.72 13.03
C GLU A 48 11.96 9.96 13.52
N GLU A 49 13.24 10.12 13.16
CA GLU A 49 14.02 11.34 13.41
C GLU A 49 13.43 12.57 12.69
N ILE A 50 12.98 12.43 11.44
CA ILE A 50 12.31 13.50 10.69
C ILE A 50 10.95 13.86 11.31
N ALA A 51 10.18 12.86 11.76
CA ALA A 51 8.89 13.08 12.41
C ALA A 51 9.02 13.66 13.83
N ALA A 52 10.19 13.51 14.47
CA ALA A 52 10.50 14.03 15.79
C ALA A 52 10.91 15.52 15.79
N GLU A 53 10.93 16.21 14.64
CA GLU A 53 10.84 17.67 14.63
C GLU A 53 9.37 18.06 14.82
N PRO A 54 8.93 18.40 16.05
CA PRO A 54 7.59 18.93 16.24
C PRO A 54 7.48 20.20 15.40
N ASP A 55 6.39 20.29 14.63
CA ASP A 55 5.93 21.52 13.99
C ASP A 55 6.03 22.64 15.02
N LYS A 56 7.10 23.44 14.95
CA LYS A 56 7.21 24.64 15.77
C LYS A 56 5.98 25.45 15.37
N PRO A 57 5.05 25.76 16.28
CA PRO A 57 3.99 26.68 15.96
C PRO A 57 4.69 27.91 15.42
N VAL A 58 4.42 28.24 14.17
CA VAL A 58 4.94 29.45 13.56
C VAL A 58 4.39 30.61 14.38
N GLU A 59 5.14 31.07 15.40
CA GLU A 59 4.94 32.37 16.02
C GLU A 59 5.34 33.41 14.98
N ARG A 60 4.44 33.59 14.02
CA ARG A 60 4.41 34.74 13.14
C ARG A 60 4.28 35.94 14.06
N GLY A 61 5.40 36.61 14.30
CA GLY A 61 5.39 38.01 14.72
C GLY A 61 4.32 38.73 13.90
N ALA A 62 3.44 39.43 14.61
CA ALA A 62 2.28 40.07 14.02
C ALA A 62 2.69 40.81 12.72
N PRO A 63 2.09 40.50 11.56
CA PRO A 63 2.30 41.30 10.39
C PRO A 63 1.67 42.68 10.67
N SER A 64 2.51 43.69 10.92
CA SER A 64 2.10 45.09 11.08
C SER A 64 1.68 45.75 9.77
N SER A 65 1.42 44.95 8.72
CA SER A 65 0.79 45.41 7.50
C SER A 65 -0.74 45.32 7.66
N PRO A 66 -1.51 46.36 7.28
CA PRO A 66 -2.97 46.24 7.23
C PRO A 66 -3.34 44.97 6.44
N PRO A 67 -4.34 44.21 6.91
CA PRO A 67 -4.63 42.90 6.35
C PRO A 67 -4.80 43.04 4.83
N PRO A 68 -4.12 42.21 4.02
CA PRO A 68 -4.44 42.17 2.60
C PRO A 68 -5.94 41.94 2.52
N ARG A 69 -6.66 42.77 1.75
CA ARG A 69 -8.09 42.56 1.50
C ARG A 69 -8.21 41.17 0.90
N VAL A 70 -8.51 40.18 1.74
CA VAL A 70 -8.79 38.84 1.28
C VAL A 70 -10.00 39.00 0.35
N PRO A 71 -9.91 38.61 -0.94
CA PRO A 71 -11.13 38.50 -1.73
C PRO A 71 -12.08 37.60 -0.94
N PRO A 72 -13.38 37.90 -0.91
CA PRO A 72 -14.34 37.13 -0.13
C PRO A 72 -14.09 35.65 -0.43
N LEU A 73 -13.92 34.85 0.61
CA LEU A 73 -13.60 33.42 0.51
C LEU A 73 -14.63 32.77 -0.41
N VAL A 74 -14.27 32.58 -1.68
CA VAL A 74 -15.14 31.93 -2.66
C VAL A 74 -15.10 30.45 -2.30
N ILE A 75 -16.11 30.00 -1.55
CA ILE A 75 -16.31 28.58 -1.28
C ILE A 75 -16.67 27.97 -2.64
N PRO A 76 -15.82 27.12 -3.24
CA PRO A 76 -16.18 26.48 -4.50
C PRO A 76 -17.48 25.70 -4.27
N PRO A 77 -18.46 25.80 -5.19
CA PRO A 77 -19.72 25.10 -5.02
C PRO A 77 -19.42 23.59 -4.89
N SER A 78 -19.88 22.99 -3.80
CA SER A 78 -19.76 21.57 -3.58
C SER A 78 -20.49 20.84 -4.72
N LYS A 79 -19.78 19.92 -5.38
CA LYS A 79 -20.37 19.17 -6.50
C LYS A 79 -21.50 18.29 -5.95
N LEU A 80 -22.71 18.49 -6.48
CA LEU A 80 -23.92 17.75 -6.06
C LEU A 80 -23.88 16.27 -6.47
N ALA A 81 -23.17 15.96 -7.57
CA ALA A 81 -22.99 14.60 -8.04
C ALA A 81 -21.62 14.43 -8.68
N TYR A 82 -21.07 13.23 -8.52
CA TYR A 82 -19.74 12.85 -8.97
C TYR A 82 -19.82 11.80 -10.07
N SER A 83 -18.89 11.84 -11.02
CA SER A 83 -18.72 10.70 -11.93
C SER A 83 -18.17 9.50 -11.16
N VAL A 84 -18.29 8.29 -11.73
CA VAL A 84 -17.68 7.09 -11.13
C VAL A 84 -16.18 7.28 -10.90
N LYS A 85 -15.49 7.97 -11.82
CA LYS A 85 -14.05 8.25 -11.69
C LYS A 85 -13.75 9.21 -10.53
N ASP A 86 -14.54 10.27 -10.39
CA ASP A 86 -14.39 11.22 -9.28
C ASP A 86 -14.74 10.58 -7.94
N ALA A 87 -15.76 9.72 -7.89
CA ALA A 87 -16.12 8.97 -6.69
C ALA A 87 -15.00 8.01 -6.27
N CYS A 88 -14.32 7.36 -7.22
CA CYS A 88 -13.13 6.54 -6.90
C CYS A 88 -12.01 7.40 -6.30
N ALA A 89 -11.79 8.59 -6.83
CA ALA A 89 -10.77 9.51 -6.31
C ALA A 89 -11.14 10.07 -4.93
N LEU A 90 -12.43 10.28 -4.65
CA LEU A 90 -12.93 10.80 -3.38
C LEU A 90 -12.91 9.77 -2.25
N ILE A 91 -13.36 8.54 -2.54
CA ILE A 91 -13.52 7.47 -1.55
C ILE A 91 -12.22 6.64 -1.43
N GLY A 92 -11.34 6.70 -2.43
CA GLY A 92 -10.13 5.86 -2.49
C GLY A 92 -10.39 4.40 -2.84
N LEU A 93 -11.63 4.04 -3.20
CA LEU A 93 -12.00 2.68 -3.61
C LEU A 93 -11.71 2.41 -5.09
N SER A 94 -11.42 1.14 -5.40
CA SER A 94 -11.28 0.70 -6.78
C SER A 94 -12.61 0.79 -7.54
N ARG A 95 -12.54 1.00 -8.85
CA ARG A 95 -13.73 1.05 -9.73
C ARG A 95 -14.59 -0.21 -9.55
N SER A 96 -13.96 -1.37 -9.44
CA SER A 96 -14.64 -2.65 -9.24
C SER A 96 -15.45 -2.68 -7.93
N LYS A 97 -14.89 -2.15 -6.84
CA LYS A 97 -15.61 -2.06 -5.56
C LYS A 97 -16.78 -1.08 -5.64
N ILE A 98 -16.60 0.07 -6.31
CA ILE A 98 -17.69 1.02 -6.56
C ILE A 98 -18.81 0.38 -7.39
N TYR A 99 -18.49 -0.38 -8.44
CA TYR A 99 -19.49 -1.13 -9.20
C TYR A 99 -20.18 -2.21 -8.38
N ALA A 100 -19.46 -2.90 -7.49
CA ALA A 100 -20.04 -3.87 -6.57
C ALA A 100 -21.03 -3.22 -5.61
N LEU A 101 -20.69 -2.07 -5.02
CA LEU A 101 -21.58 -1.31 -4.12
C LEU A 101 -22.82 -0.78 -4.85
N MET A 102 -22.67 -0.37 -6.11
CA MET A 102 -23.82 0.01 -6.95
C MET A 102 -24.69 -1.19 -7.31
N ALA A 103 -24.12 -2.40 -7.40
CA ALA A 103 -24.85 -3.64 -7.68
C ALA A 103 -25.52 -4.21 -6.43
N SER A 104 -24.91 -4.08 -5.24
CA SER A 104 -25.51 -4.47 -3.96
C SER A 104 -26.62 -3.51 -3.52
N GLY A 105 -26.67 -2.30 -4.11
CA GLY A 105 -27.67 -1.29 -3.79
C GLY A 105 -27.28 -0.38 -2.63
N GLU A 106 -26.13 -0.62 -2.00
CA GLU A 106 -25.56 0.24 -0.96
C GLU A 106 -25.17 1.63 -1.49
N LEU A 107 -24.77 1.71 -2.76
CA LEU A 107 -24.42 2.99 -3.40
C LEU A 107 -25.43 3.38 -4.48
N GLY A 108 -26.27 4.37 -4.16
CA GLY A 108 -27.22 4.96 -5.11
C GLY A 108 -26.52 5.63 -6.29
N SER A 109 -26.99 5.34 -7.51
CA SER A 109 -26.51 5.99 -8.73
C SER A 109 -27.67 6.47 -9.61
N ILE A 110 -27.51 7.62 -10.23
CA ILE A 110 -28.50 8.24 -11.12
C ILE A 110 -27.94 8.29 -12.53
N ARG A 111 -28.76 7.96 -13.52
CA ARG A 111 -28.39 8.07 -14.94
C ARG A 111 -28.88 9.41 -15.48
N VAL A 112 -27.96 10.31 -15.84
CA VAL A 112 -28.28 11.63 -16.41
C VAL A 112 -27.66 11.71 -17.81
N GLY A 113 -28.49 11.89 -18.85
CA GLY A 113 -28.01 12.11 -20.22
C GLY A 113 -27.08 11.02 -20.76
N GLY A 114 -27.29 9.77 -20.36
CA GLY A 114 -26.45 8.62 -20.76
C GLY A 114 -25.23 8.36 -19.89
N ARG A 115 -24.89 9.26 -18.95
CA ARG A 115 -23.79 9.08 -17.98
C ARG A 115 -24.33 8.66 -16.61
N ARG A 116 -23.57 7.83 -15.90
CA ARG A 116 -23.88 7.44 -14.52
C ARG A 116 -23.18 8.40 -13.56
N LEU A 117 -23.96 9.03 -12.70
CA LEU A 117 -23.52 9.96 -11.66
C LEU A 117 -23.90 9.40 -10.29
N ILE A 118 -23.05 9.65 -9.32
CA ILE A 118 -23.22 9.24 -7.92
C ILE A 118 -23.50 10.51 -7.12
N PRO A 119 -24.69 10.68 -6.54
CA PRO A 119 -25.01 11.83 -5.70
C PRO A 119 -24.09 11.93 -4.49
N ALA A 120 -23.77 13.14 -4.06
CA ALA A 120 -22.98 13.37 -2.85
C ALA A 120 -23.64 12.75 -1.60
N ASP A 121 -24.98 12.83 -1.50
CA ASP A 121 -25.75 12.21 -0.42
C ASP A 121 -25.59 10.68 -0.36
N ALA A 122 -25.54 10.01 -1.51
CA ALA A 122 -25.37 8.55 -1.54
C ALA A 122 -24.00 8.14 -0.98
N ILE A 123 -22.96 8.94 -1.27
CA ILE A 123 -21.63 8.73 -0.71
C ILE A 123 -21.64 8.98 0.80
N ARG A 124 -22.29 10.06 1.27
CA ARG A 124 -22.37 10.36 2.70
C ARG A 124 -23.07 9.26 3.49
N ARG A 125 -24.21 8.77 3.00
CA ARG A 125 -24.96 7.66 3.62
C ARG A 125 -24.12 6.40 3.76
N LEU A 126 -23.32 6.07 2.74
CA LEU A 126 -22.43 4.91 2.79
C LEU A 126 -21.47 4.97 3.99
N PHE A 127 -20.99 6.15 4.37
CA PHE A 127 -20.09 6.32 5.51
C PHE A 127 -20.81 6.48 6.85
N GLU A 128 -22.04 6.97 6.85
CA GLU A 128 -22.86 7.12 8.06
C GLU A 128 -23.41 5.76 8.54
N GLU A 129 -23.57 4.81 7.63
CA GLU A 129 -24.05 3.45 7.93
C GLU A 129 -22.93 2.48 8.32
N VAL A 130 -21.65 2.90 8.29
CA VAL A 130 -20.53 2.08 8.78
C VAL A 130 -20.61 2.02 10.31
N PRO A 131 -20.90 0.86 10.92
CA PRO A 131 -20.89 0.74 12.36
C PRO A 131 -19.46 0.97 12.89
N PRO A 132 -19.29 1.77 13.95
CA PRO A 132 -17.98 1.95 14.59
C PRO A 132 -17.62 0.67 15.34
N GLY A 133 -16.77 -0.16 14.75
CA GLY A 133 -16.19 -1.29 15.47
C GLY A 133 -15.66 -2.35 14.51
N ASP A 134 -14.34 -2.37 14.36
CA ASP A 134 -13.50 -3.57 14.23
C ASP A 134 -12.04 -3.06 14.15
N ASP A 135 -11.54 -2.55 15.29
CA ASP A 135 -10.10 -2.41 15.58
C ASP A 135 -9.60 -3.67 16.31
#